data_AF-A0A9C8ZMU9-F1
#
_entry.id   AF-A0A9C8ZMU9-F1
#
_cell.length_a   1.000
_cell.length_b   1.000
_cell.length_c   1.000
_cell.angle_alpha   90.00
_cell.angle_beta   90.00
_cell.angle_gamma   90.00
#
_symmetry.space_group_name_H-M   'P 1'
#
loop_
_entity.id
_entity.type
_entity.pdbx_description
1 polymer ?
#
loop_
_entity_poly.entity_id
_entity_poly.type
_entity_poly.pdbx_seq_one_letter_code
_entity_poly.pdbx_strand_id
1 'polypeptide(L)'
;MSRAERFYKMCVDLPYEEVKDSRDENSIPELVTVAEMRDAGNMQDAVDYASALMKMYPDNDLIPFMVAYIYYQKDFPEEAIRVALEAIPRCPRKYRLYSVLGLAEFSRGRLPEALVWWARSVVAQCMVSDYQEPDPFLHLAHAAEAVGAKREARMLFSVSDAIEPDAPRLDDESLEKMRALKKSWVRDPLIRVLKYIDRNYLHG
;
A
#
# COMPACT_ATOMS: atom_id res chain seq x y z
N MET A 1 12.02 -9.82 -22.19
CA MET A 1 12.26 -9.05 -20.94
C MET A 1 12.52 -10.05 -19.81
N SER A 2 13.61 -9.87 -19.03
CA SER A 2 13.94 -10.77 -17.92
C SER A 2 12.95 -10.62 -16.75
N ARG A 3 12.91 -11.60 -15.84
CA ARG A 3 12.06 -11.55 -14.65
C ARG A 3 12.39 -10.35 -13.76
N ALA A 4 13.68 -10.08 -13.55
CA ALA A 4 14.16 -8.94 -12.77
C ALA A 4 13.74 -7.60 -13.39
N GLU A 5 13.81 -7.49 -14.73
CA GLU A 5 13.41 -6.28 -15.43
C GLU A 5 11.89 -6.08 -15.40
N ARG A 6 11.12 -7.18 -15.49
CA ARG A 6 9.67 -7.13 -15.30
C ARG A 6 9.30 -6.61 -13.92
N PHE A 7 9.93 -7.14 -12.86
CA PHE A 7 9.70 -6.69 -11.49
C PHE A 7 9.99 -5.20 -11.34
N TYR A 8 11.16 -4.75 -11.81
CA TYR A 8 11.56 -3.35 -11.75
C TYR A 8 10.50 -2.44 -12.39
N LYS A 9 10.10 -2.75 -13.64
CA LYS A 9 9.06 -1.98 -14.34
C LYS A 9 7.73 -2.00 -13.62
N MET A 10 7.29 -3.14 -13.11
CA MET A 10 6.04 -3.24 -12.36
C MET A 10 6.03 -2.33 -11.13
N CYS A 11 7.17 -2.14 -10.46
CA CYS A 11 7.28 -1.28 -9.29
C CYS A 11 7.24 0.22 -9.61
N VAL A 12 7.84 0.65 -10.74
CA VAL A 12 8.08 2.08 -11.02
C VAL A 12 7.19 2.66 -12.12
N ASP A 13 6.69 1.82 -13.03
CA ASP A 13 5.77 2.24 -14.09
C ASP A 13 4.33 1.99 -13.60
N LEU A 14 3.62 3.07 -13.22
CA LEU A 14 2.23 2.96 -12.81
C LEU A 14 1.33 2.61 -14.00
N PRO A 15 0.44 1.60 -13.89
CA PRO A 15 -0.42 1.18 -14.98
C PRO A 15 -1.55 2.19 -15.30
N TYR A 16 -1.83 3.10 -14.37
CA TYR A 16 -2.81 4.16 -14.50
C TYR A 16 -2.20 5.46 -13.95
N GLU A 17 -2.63 6.59 -14.49
CA GLU A 17 -2.25 7.92 -14.00
C GLU A 17 -2.69 8.09 -12.54
N GLU A 18 -1.80 8.57 -11.67
CA GLU A 18 -2.15 8.96 -10.31
C GLU A 18 -2.58 10.42 -10.30
N VAL A 19 -3.81 10.68 -9.87
CA VAL A 19 -4.36 12.04 -9.80
C VAL A 19 -4.72 12.34 -8.36
N LYS A 20 -4.24 13.48 -7.84
CA LYS A 20 -4.61 13.95 -6.51
C LYS A 20 -6.13 14.13 -6.43
N ASP A 21 -6.73 13.56 -5.41
CA ASP A 21 -8.15 13.73 -5.10
C ASP A 21 -8.27 14.54 -3.81
N SER A 22 -8.93 15.70 -3.88
CA SER A 22 -9.13 16.55 -2.70
C SER A 22 -10.20 16.01 -1.76
N ARG A 23 -10.94 14.96 -2.16
CA ARG A 23 -11.91 14.29 -1.29
C ARG A 23 -11.17 13.46 -0.23
N ASP A 24 -11.41 13.80 1.02
CA ASP A 24 -10.90 13.16 2.23
C ASP A 24 -12.04 12.43 2.98
N GLU A 25 -11.76 11.90 4.16
CA GLU A 25 -12.78 11.26 5.02
C GLU A 25 -13.95 12.18 5.38
N ASN A 26 -13.71 13.51 5.45
CA ASN A 26 -14.75 14.49 5.77
C ASN A 26 -15.67 14.78 4.58
N SER A 27 -15.23 14.44 3.36
CA SER A 27 -15.99 14.66 2.14
C SER A 27 -17.17 13.68 1.99
N ILE A 28 -17.12 12.55 2.70
CA ILE A 28 -18.20 11.56 2.76
C ILE A 28 -18.39 11.20 4.24
N PRO A 29 -19.19 11.98 5.01
CA PRO A 29 -19.38 11.77 6.44
C PRO A 29 -19.82 10.34 6.81
N GLU A 30 -20.49 9.64 5.89
CA GLU A 30 -20.92 8.25 6.04
C GLU A 30 -19.74 7.27 6.19
N LEU A 31 -18.52 7.64 5.81
CA LEU A 31 -17.32 6.84 6.05
C LEU A 31 -17.05 6.65 7.54
N VAL A 32 -17.42 7.62 8.39
CA VAL A 32 -17.32 7.52 9.85
C VAL A 32 -18.15 6.35 10.36
N THR A 33 -19.38 6.17 9.86
CA THR A 33 -20.23 5.03 10.19
C THR A 33 -19.58 3.70 9.84
N VAL A 34 -18.87 3.62 8.69
CA VAL A 34 -18.15 2.40 8.31
C VAL A 34 -17.02 2.10 9.30
N ALA A 35 -16.23 3.13 9.67
CA ALA A 35 -15.15 3.00 10.63
C ALA A 35 -15.67 2.58 12.02
N GLU A 36 -16.75 3.20 12.51
CA GLU A 36 -17.39 2.86 13.78
C GLU A 36 -17.90 1.41 13.80
N MET A 37 -18.56 0.95 12.72
CA MET A 37 -19.00 -0.45 12.60
C MET A 37 -17.82 -1.42 12.60
N ARG A 38 -16.74 -1.10 11.88
CA ARG A 38 -15.50 -1.91 11.86
C ARG A 38 -14.91 -1.99 13.27
N ASP A 39 -14.75 -0.86 13.95
CA ASP A 39 -14.10 -0.78 15.26
C ASP A 39 -14.94 -1.43 16.37
N ALA A 40 -16.27 -1.45 16.20
CA ALA A 40 -17.19 -2.21 17.05
C ALA A 40 -17.18 -3.73 16.77
N GLY A 41 -16.43 -4.19 15.76
CA GLY A 41 -16.40 -5.60 15.34
C GLY A 41 -17.54 -6.02 14.41
N ASN A 42 -18.44 -5.12 14.05
CA ASN A 42 -19.55 -5.34 13.11
C ASN A 42 -19.06 -5.24 11.65
N MET A 43 -17.99 -5.98 11.34
CA MET A 43 -17.25 -5.83 10.10
C MET A 43 -18.05 -6.21 8.85
N GLN A 44 -19.04 -7.11 8.96
CA GLN A 44 -19.91 -7.42 7.81
C GLN A 44 -20.87 -6.27 7.51
N ASP A 45 -21.48 -5.67 8.54
CA ASP A 45 -22.36 -4.51 8.37
C ASP A 45 -21.58 -3.32 7.79
N ALA A 46 -20.33 -3.13 8.23
CA ALA A 46 -19.41 -2.14 7.68
C ALA A 46 -19.19 -2.35 6.17
N VAL A 47 -18.95 -3.59 5.74
CA VAL A 47 -18.77 -3.94 4.32
C VAL A 47 -20.06 -3.72 3.52
N ASP A 48 -21.21 -4.12 4.05
CA ASP A 48 -22.50 -3.98 3.37
C ASP A 48 -22.88 -2.50 3.20
N TYR A 49 -22.67 -1.70 4.25
CA TYR A 49 -22.90 -0.25 4.23
C TYR A 49 -21.95 0.46 3.25
N ALA A 50 -20.64 0.16 3.31
CA ALA A 50 -19.67 0.70 2.38
C ALA A 50 -19.95 0.29 0.93
N SER A 51 -20.45 -0.93 0.68
CA SER A 51 -20.86 -1.39 -0.65
C SER A 51 -22.00 -0.56 -1.25
N ALA A 52 -22.90 -0.04 -0.41
CA ALA A 52 -23.90 0.93 -0.85
C ALA A 52 -23.27 2.30 -1.19
N LEU A 53 -22.33 2.77 -0.36
CA LEU A 53 -21.58 4.02 -0.63
C LEU A 53 -20.81 3.94 -1.96
N MET A 54 -20.20 2.80 -2.29
CA MET A 54 -19.48 2.61 -3.56
C MET A 54 -20.37 2.83 -4.80
N LYS A 55 -21.69 2.63 -4.69
CA LYS A 55 -22.63 2.90 -5.79
C LYS A 55 -22.92 4.39 -5.93
N MET A 56 -22.89 5.14 -4.83
CA MET A 56 -23.14 6.58 -4.80
C MET A 56 -21.89 7.38 -5.18
N TYR A 57 -20.71 6.88 -4.81
CA TYR A 57 -19.41 7.49 -5.07
C TYR A 57 -18.48 6.53 -5.82
N PRO A 58 -18.81 6.20 -7.09
CA PRO A 58 -18.14 5.14 -7.84
C PRO A 58 -16.69 5.46 -8.22
N ASP A 59 -16.20 6.67 -8.00
CA ASP A 59 -14.83 7.08 -8.30
C ASP A 59 -14.03 7.42 -7.02
N ASN A 60 -14.64 7.35 -5.84
CA ASN A 60 -13.94 7.63 -4.59
C ASN A 60 -13.13 6.39 -4.15
N ASP A 61 -11.85 6.60 -3.84
CA ASP A 61 -10.90 5.53 -3.49
C ASP A 61 -10.97 5.10 -2.02
N LEU A 62 -11.42 5.99 -1.12
CA LEU A 62 -11.49 5.73 0.33
C LEU A 62 -12.44 4.58 0.63
N ILE A 63 -13.60 4.55 -0.03
CA ILE A 63 -14.61 3.50 0.22
C ILE A 63 -14.07 2.10 -0.14
N PRO A 64 -13.61 1.82 -1.37
CA PRO A 64 -13.03 0.50 -1.68
C PRO A 64 -11.78 0.20 -0.88
N PHE A 65 -10.97 1.21 -0.51
CA PHE A 65 -9.83 1.01 0.39
C PHE A 65 -10.28 0.48 1.75
N MET A 66 -11.26 1.11 2.40
CA MET A 66 -11.79 0.65 3.69
C MET A 66 -12.35 -0.77 3.59
N VAL A 67 -13.13 -1.07 2.54
CA VAL A 67 -13.68 -2.42 2.33
C VAL A 67 -12.55 -3.45 2.18
N ALA A 68 -11.56 -3.16 1.35
CA ALA A 68 -10.41 -4.05 1.17
C ALA A 68 -9.62 -4.22 2.47
N TYR A 69 -9.46 -3.14 3.25
CA TYR A 69 -8.77 -3.18 4.53
C TYR A 69 -9.53 -4.03 5.57
N ILE A 70 -10.86 -3.91 5.62
CA ILE A 70 -11.70 -4.78 6.46
C ILE A 70 -11.53 -6.26 6.06
N TYR A 71 -11.55 -6.57 4.76
CA TYR A 71 -11.31 -7.95 4.31
C TYR A 71 -9.91 -8.46 4.71
N TYR A 72 -8.89 -7.61 4.59
CA TYR A 72 -7.55 -7.94 5.07
C TYR A 72 -7.52 -8.22 6.58
N GLN A 73 -8.15 -7.38 7.41
CA GLN A 73 -8.22 -7.58 8.86
C GLN A 73 -8.97 -8.85 9.26
N LYS A 74 -9.91 -9.30 8.44
CA LYS A 74 -10.67 -10.54 8.62
C LYS A 74 -9.97 -11.79 8.08
N ASP A 75 -8.71 -11.69 7.63
CA ASP A 75 -7.96 -12.77 6.98
C ASP A 75 -8.62 -13.31 5.70
N PHE A 76 -9.25 -12.40 4.92
CA PHE A 76 -9.80 -12.66 3.58
C PHE A 76 -9.02 -11.89 2.50
N PRO A 77 -7.73 -12.22 2.28
CA PRO A 77 -6.87 -11.41 1.42
C PRO A 77 -7.24 -11.49 -0.06
N GLU A 78 -7.84 -12.59 -0.53
CA GLU A 78 -8.36 -12.69 -1.90
C GLU A 78 -9.47 -11.66 -2.18
N GLU A 79 -10.40 -11.48 -1.24
CA GLU A 79 -11.47 -10.50 -1.33
C GLU A 79 -10.94 -9.08 -1.28
N ALA A 80 -9.96 -8.81 -0.40
CA ALA A 80 -9.27 -7.52 -0.32
C ALA A 80 -8.62 -7.16 -1.68
N ILE A 81 -7.92 -8.13 -2.28
CA ILE A 81 -7.27 -7.96 -3.58
C ILE A 81 -8.31 -7.69 -4.67
N ARG A 82 -9.40 -8.46 -4.70
CA ARG A 82 -10.46 -8.27 -5.69
C ARG A 82 -11.05 -6.87 -5.62
N VAL A 83 -11.45 -6.41 -4.43
CA VAL A 83 -12.05 -5.08 -4.23
C VAL A 83 -11.11 -3.96 -4.70
N ALA A 84 -9.84 -4.03 -4.30
CA ALA A 84 -8.87 -3.01 -4.67
C ALA A 84 -8.57 -3.00 -6.18
N LEU A 85 -8.39 -4.17 -6.81
CA LEU A 85 -8.16 -4.28 -8.25
C LEU A 85 -9.33 -3.79 -9.10
N GLU A 86 -10.57 -4.05 -8.68
CA GLU A 86 -11.77 -3.57 -9.36
C GLU A 86 -11.95 -2.05 -9.23
N ALA A 87 -11.41 -1.43 -8.16
CA ALA A 87 -11.51 0.01 -7.92
C ALA A 87 -10.44 0.84 -8.64
N ILE A 88 -9.22 0.31 -8.79
CA ILE A 88 -8.09 0.99 -9.43
C ILE A 88 -8.44 1.69 -10.76
N PRO A 89 -9.11 1.06 -11.74
CA PRO A 89 -9.34 1.70 -13.05
C PRO A 89 -10.33 2.87 -13.02
N ARG A 90 -11.15 3.01 -11.96
CA ARG A 90 -12.21 4.03 -11.86
C ARG A 90 -11.91 5.14 -10.86
N CYS A 91 -10.90 4.98 -10.00
CA CYS A 91 -10.52 5.98 -9.00
C CYS A 91 -9.38 6.88 -9.51
N PRO A 92 -9.42 8.21 -9.28
CA PRO A 92 -8.32 9.11 -9.63
C PRO A 92 -7.09 8.85 -8.75
N ARG A 93 -7.27 8.78 -7.43
CA ARG A 93 -6.25 8.43 -6.45
C ARG A 93 -6.22 6.93 -6.20
N LYS A 94 -5.04 6.31 -6.22
CA LYS A 94 -4.87 4.85 -6.19
C LYS A 94 -3.86 4.38 -5.16
N TYR A 95 -3.05 5.27 -4.60
CA TYR A 95 -2.00 4.84 -3.66
C TYR A 95 -2.53 4.08 -2.43
N ARG A 96 -3.74 4.38 -1.95
CA ARG A 96 -4.39 3.64 -0.86
C ARG A 96 -4.75 2.22 -1.27
N LEU A 97 -5.30 2.07 -2.48
CA LEU A 97 -5.62 0.77 -3.07
C LEU A 97 -4.35 -0.06 -3.31
N TYR A 98 -3.25 0.57 -3.73
CA TYR A 98 -1.95 -0.09 -3.81
C TYR A 98 -1.41 -0.49 -2.43
N SER A 99 -1.61 0.33 -1.40
CA SER A 99 -1.19 0.02 -0.03
C SER A 99 -1.81 -1.29 0.47
N VAL A 100 -3.15 -1.37 0.42
CA VAL A 100 -3.89 -2.55 0.89
C VAL A 100 -3.63 -3.80 0.03
N LEU A 101 -3.36 -3.65 -1.27
CA LEU A 101 -2.90 -4.77 -2.11
C LEU A 101 -1.56 -5.33 -1.64
N GLY A 102 -0.65 -4.46 -1.19
CA GLY A 102 0.63 -4.88 -0.62
C GLY A 102 0.44 -5.68 0.67
N LEU A 103 -0.43 -5.20 1.57
CA LEU A 103 -0.78 -5.90 2.81
C LEU A 103 -1.39 -7.28 2.53
N ALA A 104 -2.35 -7.35 1.61
CA ALA A 104 -3.05 -8.60 1.28
C ALA A 104 -2.15 -9.62 0.55
N GLU A 105 -1.25 -9.19 -0.34
CA GLU A 105 -0.27 -10.11 -0.94
C GLU A 105 0.76 -10.58 0.09
N PHE A 106 1.12 -9.72 1.06
CA PHE A 106 2.04 -10.10 2.14
C PHE A 106 1.43 -11.15 3.07
N SER A 107 0.15 -11.04 3.45
CA SER A 107 -0.54 -12.05 4.26
C SER A 107 -0.64 -13.41 3.54
N ARG A 108 -0.78 -13.40 2.21
CA ARG A 108 -0.74 -14.60 1.35
C ARG A 108 0.67 -15.18 1.15
N GLY A 109 1.69 -14.61 1.79
CA GLY A 109 3.09 -15.03 1.64
C GLY A 109 3.70 -14.69 0.28
N ARG A 110 3.06 -13.82 -0.51
CA ARG A 110 3.48 -13.39 -1.85
C ARG A 110 4.34 -12.13 -1.76
N LEU A 111 5.49 -12.25 -1.09
CA LEU A 111 6.36 -11.10 -0.80
C LEU A 111 6.84 -10.34 -2.06
N PRO A 112 7.26 -10.98 -3.17
CA PRO A 112 7.56 -10.26 -4.42
C PRO A 112 6.41 -9.40 -4.93
N GLU A 113 5.18 -9.91 -4.88
CA GLU A 113 3.98 -9.22 -5.32
C GLU A 113 3.64 -8.05 -4.37
N ALA A 114 3.76 -8.26 -3.06
CA ALA A 114 3.58 -7.20 -2.06
C ALA A 114 4.54 -6.02 -2.28
N LEU A 115 5.82 -6.30 -2.55
CA LEU A 115 6.84 -5.28 -2.84
C LEU A 115 6.50 -4.44 -4.07
N VAL A 116 5.89 -5.04 -5.09
CA VAL A 116 5.42 -4.29 -6.27
C VAL A 116 4.34 -3.30 -5.86
N TRP A 117 3.36 -3.74 -5.07
CA TRP A 117 2.23 -2.89 -4.68
C TRP A 117 2.65 -1.75 -3.74
N TRP A 118 3.49 -2.03 -2.75
CA TRP A 118 4.03 -0.98 -1.90
C TRP A 118 4.91 0.01 -2.69
N ALA A 119 5.73 -0.45 -3.64
CA ALA A 119 6.50 0.44 -4.50
C ALA A 119 5.61 1.36 -5.35
N ARG A 120 4.53 0.82 -5.92
CA ARG A 120 3.52 1.62 -6.64
C ARG A 120 2.87 2.64 -5.74
N SER A 121 2.51 2.27 -4.51
CA SER A 121 1.90 3.19 -3.55
C SER A 121 2.85 4.33 -3.20
N VAL A 122 4.12 4.03 -2.91
CA VAL A 122 5.14 5.06 -2.62
C VAL A 122 5.36 5.98 -3.81
N VAL A 123 5.54 5.44 -5.02
CA VAL A 123 5.72 6.25 -6.25
C VAL A 123 4.50 7.14 -6.48
N ALA A 124 3.29 6.60 -6.35
CA ALA A 124 2.04 7.33 -6.51
C ALA A 124 1.93 8.49 -5.51
N GLN A 125 2.12 8.25 -4.20
CA GLN A 125 2.10 9.32 -3.18
C GLN A 125 3.11 10.43 -3.49
N CYS A 126 4.32 10.06 -3.93
CA CYS A 126 5.35 11.02 -4.29
C CYS A 126 4.98 11.85 -5.53
N MET A 127 4.43 11.22 -6.57
CA MET A 127 4.05 11.89 -7.83
C MET A 127 3.04 13.01 -7.61
N VAL A 128 2.09 12.81 -6.68
CA VAL A 128 1.07 13.82 -6.36
C VAL A 128 1.37 14.63 -5.09
N SER A 129 2.54 14.40 -4.48
CA SER A 129 2.94 15.03 -3.20
C SER A 129 1.82 14.94 -2.15
N ASP A 130 1.29 13.73 -1.98
CA ASP A 130 0.18 13.41 -1.08
C ASP A 130 0.58 12.24 -0.18
N TYR A 131 1.23 12.56 0.94
CA TYR A 131 1.81 11.60 1.88
C TYR A 131 0.79 11.33 2.98
N GLN A 132 0.01 10.26 2.83
CA GLN A 132 -1.10 9.93 3.73
C GLN A 132 -1.09 8.47 4.19
N GLU A 133 -0.43 7.57 3.47
CA GLU A 133 -0.35 6.15 3.83
C GLU A 133 1.07 5.80 4.27
N PRO A 134 1.31 5.57 5.57
CA PRO A 134 2.64 5.25 6.09
C PRO A 134 3.07 3.81 5.78
N ASP A 135 2.12 2.87 5.74
CA ASP A 135 2.36 1.42 5.59
C ASP A 135 3.30 1.06 4.43
N PRO A 136 3.12 1.55 3.19
CA PRO A 136 4.00 1.24 2.07
C PRO A 136 5.45 1.68 2.32
N PHE A 137 5.65 2.83 2.97
CA PHE A 137 6.98 3.31 3.33
C PHE A 137 7.60 2.44 4.41
N LEU A 138 6.85 2.11 5.47
CA LEU A 138 7.28 1.23 6.55
C LEU A 138 7.74 -0.14 6.03
N HIS A 139 6.91 -0.78 5.20
CA HIS A 139 7.20 -2.10 4.67
C HIS A 139 8.40 -2.09 3.71
N LEU A 140 8.51 -1.09 2.84
CA LEU A 140 9.70 -0.95 1.98
C LEU A 140 10.96 -0.59 2.78
N ALA A 141 10.84 0.14 3.88
CA ALA A 141 11.98 0.45 4.75
C ALA A 141 12.56 -0.84 5.36
N HIS A 142 11.71 -1.71 5.91
CA HIS A 142 12.16 -3.01 6.41
C HIS A 142 12.66 -3.95 5.31
N ALA A 143 12.05 -3.92 4.13
CA ALA A 143 12.57 -4.65 2.98
C ALA A 143 13.96 -4.14 2.56
N ALA A 144 14.18 -2.82 2.61
CA ALA A 144 15.47 -2.18 2.35
C ALA A 144 16.52 -2.59 3.39
N GLU A 145 16.18 -2.66 4.68
CA GLU A 145 17.05 -3.21 5.72
C GLU A 145 17.44 -4.66 5.43
N ALA A 146 16.46 -5.49 5.07
CA ALA A 146 16.67 -6.92 4.81
C ALA A 146 17.66 -7.16 3.66
N VAL A 147 17.66 -6.30 2.63
CA VAL A 147 18.59 -6.39 1.49
C VAL A 147 19.89 -5.59 1.66
N GLY A 148 20.01 -4.82 2.75
CA GLY A 148 21.20 -4.03 3.09
C GLY A 148 21.25 -2.62 2.47
N ALA A 149 20.13 -2.12 1.95
CA ALA A 149 19.97 -0.77 1.39
C ALA A 149 19.76 0.27 2.53
N LYS A 150 20.80 0.47 3.35
CA LYS A 150 20.72 1.22 4.62
C LYS A 150 20.30 2.69 4.46
N ARG A 151 20.66 3.34 3.35
CA ARG A 151 20.32 4.75 3.12
C ARG A 151 18.83 4.85 2.81
N GLU A 152 18.39 4.06 1.84
CA GLU A 152 17.01 4.02 1.35
C GLU A 152 16.06 3.62 2.48
N ALA A 153 16.45 2.67 3.34
CA ALA A 153 15.72 2.32 4.55
C ALA A 153 15.49 3.54 5.47
N ARG A 154 16.53 4.34 5.75
CA ARG A 154 16.40 5.54 6.60
C ARG A 154 15.47 6.59 5.99
N MET A 155 15.55 6.80 4.67
CA MET A 155 14.68 7.77 4.00
C MET A 155 13.21 7.32 4.08
N LEU A 156 12.95 6.05 3.82
CA LEU A 156 11.60 5.49 3.89
C LEU A 156 11.03 5.52 5.32
N PHE A 157 11.82 5.17 6.33
CA PHE A 157 11.40 5.34 7.73
C PHE A 157 11.11 6.79 8.07
N SER A 158 11.96 7.73 7.64
CA SER A 158 11.74 9.15 7.91
C SER A 158 10.41 9.66 7.34
N VAL A 159 9.99 9.17 6.18
CA VAL A 159 8.69 9.54 5.59
C VAL A 159 7.55 8.85 6.34
N SER A 160 7.67 7.55 6.63
CA SER A 160 6.69 6.82 7.43
C SER A 160 6.43 7.50 8.77
N ASP A 161 7.49 7.87 9.48
CA ASP A 161 7.43 8.51 10.80
C ASP A 161 6.94 9.97 10.72
N ALA A 162 7.13 10.65 9.58
CA ALA A 162 6.56 11.97 9.37
C ALA A 162 5.04 11.92 9.17
N ILE A 163 4.52 10.84 8.59
CA ILE A 163 3.08 10.59 8.43
C ILE A 163 2.48 10.12 9.76
N GLU A 164 3.13 9.18 10.44
CA GLU A 164 2.66 8.59 11.70
C GLU A 164 3.84 8.39 12.69
N PRO A 165 4.17 9.40 13.53
CA PRO A 165 5.38 9.40 14.37
C PRO A 165 5.51 8.27 15.38
N ASP A 166 4.38 7.71 15.84
CA ASP A 166 4.32 6.73 16.92
C ASP A 166 3.83 5.35 16.46
N ALA A 167 3.78 5.12 15.14
CA ALA A 167 3.37 3.84 14.58
C ALA A 167 4.34 2.72 15.02
N PRO A 168 3.83 1.55 15.47
CA PRO A 168 4.70 0.42 15.74
C PRO A 168 5.41 -0.04 14.46
N ARG A 169 6.66 -0.50 14.61
CA ARG A 169 7.34 -1.23 13.53
C ARG A 169 6.69 -2.59 13.32
N LEU A 170 7.08 -3.27 12.25
CA LEU A 170 6.62 -4.63 11.98
C LEU A 170 7.00 -5.58 13.12
N ASP A 171 6.10 -6.52 13.43
CA ASP A 171 6.35 -7.58 14.40
C ASP A 171 7.45 -8.55 13.94
N ASP A 172 7.93 -9.37 14.87
CA ASP A 172 9.03 -10.32 14.61
C ASP A 172 8.69 -11.33 13.50
N GLU A 173 7.43 -11.75 13.38
CA GLU A 173 6.98 -12.68 12.35
C GLU A 173 7.12 -12.05 10.95
N SER A 174 6.64 -10.81 10.82
CA SER A 174 6.70 -10.03 9.59
C SER A 174 8.15 -9.71 9.22
N LEU A 175 8.99 -9.36 10.20
CA LEU A 175 10.42 -9.16 9.99
C LEU A 175 11.13 -10.45 9.54
N GLU A 176 10.74 -11.62 10.05
CA GLU A 176 11.28 -12.90 9.58
C GLU A 176 10.90 -13.17 8.12
N LYS A 177 9.65 -12.89 7.71
CA LYS A 177 9.24 -12.94 6.29
C LYS A 177 10.11 -12.04 5.43
N MET A 178 10.44 -10.82 5.88
CA MET A 178 11.32 -9.91 5.14
C MET A 178 12.76 -10.44 5.00
N ARG A 179 13.28 -11.19 5.99
CA ARG A 179 14.64 -11.75 5.94
C ARG A 179 14.82 -12.74 4.79
N ALA A 180 13.75 -13.37 4.29
CA ALA A 180 13.78 -14.23 3.11
C ALA A 180 14.32 -13.52 1.86
N LEU A 181 14.22 -12.18 1.79
CA LEU A 181 14.75 -11.38 0.67
C LEU A 181 16.25 -11.56 0.47
N LYS A 182 17.02 -11.86 1.52
CA LYS A 182 18.49 -12.03 1.44
C LYS A 182 18.92 -13.08 0.42
N LYS A 183 18.10 -14.11 0.22
CA LYS A 183 18.37 -15.23 -0.70
C LYS A 183 17.39 -15.26 -1.88
N SER A 184 16.49 -14.28 -1.98
CA SER A 184 15.47 -14.24 -3.01
C SER A 184 15.97 -13.62 -4.31
N TRP A 185 15.43 -14.08 -5.43
CA TRP A 185 15.70 -13.51 -6.76
C TRP A 185 15.32 -12.01 -6.86
N VAL A 186 14.41 -11.53 -6.00
CA VAL A 186 14.01 -10.11 -5.97
C VAL A 186 15.02 -9.20 -5.31
N ARG A 187 16.05 -9.73 -4.61
CA ARG A 187 16.99 -8.92 -3.83
C ARG A 187 17.59 -7.77 -4.65
N ASP A 188 18.26 -8.12 -5.74
CA ASP A 188 18.98 -7.15 -6.56
C ASP A 188 18.05 -6.22 -7.35
N PRO A 189 16.94 -6.67 -7.98
CA PRO A 189 16.01 -5.75 -8.61
C PRO A 189 15.28 -4.85 -7.59
N LEU A 190 15.02 -5.31 -6.36
CA LEU A 190 14.48 -4.46 -5.29
C LEU A 190 15.45 -3.34 -4.92
N ILE A 191 16.76 -3.62 -4.78
CA ILE A 191 17.76 -2.58 -4.54
C ILE A 191 17.73 -1.51 -5.65
N ARG A 192 17.52 -1.91 -6.91
CA ARG A 192 17.35 -0.97 -8.04
C ARG A 192 16.10 -0.10 -7.86
N VAL A 193 14.97 -0.69 -7.46
CA VAL A 193 13.70 0.03 -7.20
C VAL A 193 13.88 1.04 -6.05
N LEU A 194 14.47 0.61 -4.93
CA LEU A 194 14.69 1.48 -3.76
C LEU A 194 15.57 2.69 -4.12
N LYS A 195 16.65 2.47 -4.87
CA LYS A 195 17.52 3.56 -5.36
C LYS A 195 16.81 4.50 -6.32
N TYR A 196 15.92 3.95 -7.16
CA TYR A 196 15.10 4.77 -8.05
C TYR A 196 14.15 5.67 -7.25
N ILE A 197 13.44 5.11 -6.27
CA ILE A 197 12.52 5.86 -5.41
C ILE A 197 13.26 6.97 -4.66
N ASP A 198 14.37 6.63 -3.98
CA ASP A 198 15.20 7.60 -3.28
C ASP A 198 15.65 8.72 -4.22
N ARG A 199 16.29 8.38 -5.34
CA ARG A 199 16.86 9.37 -6.26
C ARG A 199 15.84 10.30 -6.89
N ASN A 200 14.64 9.83 -7.23
CA ASN A 200 13.67 10.61 -7.99
C ASN A 200 12.63 11.34 -7.11
N TYR A 201 12.43 10.89 -5.87
CA TYR A 201 11.32 11.38 -5.05
C TYR A 201 11.68 11.73 -3.61
N LEU A 202 12.56 10.97 -2.96
CA LEU A 202 12.85 11.17 -1.52
C LEU A 202 14.16 11.92 -1.28
N HIS A 203 14.99 12.02 -2.31
CA HIS A 203 16.11 12.94 -2.37
C HIS A 203 15.59 14.37 -2.23
N GLY A 204 15.83 14.94 -1.05
CA GLY A 204 16.19 16.35 -0.84
C GLY A 204 17.70 16.47 -0.69
#